data_AF-A0A3A0DHU4-F1
#
_entry.id   AF-A0A3A0DHU4-F1
#
_cell.length_a   1.000
_cell.length_b   1.000
_cell.length_c   1.000
_cell.angle_alpha   90.00
_cell.angle_beta   90.00
_cell.angle_gamma   90.00
#
_symmetry.space_group_name_H-M   'P 1'
#
loop_
_entity.id
_entity.type
_entity.pdbx_description
1 polymer ?
#
loop_
_entity_poly.entity_id
_entity_poly.type
_entity_poly.pdbx_seq_one_letter_code
_entity_poly.pdbx_strand_id
1 'polypeptide(L)'
;METGGELRLPNLVQTDGRTLFEIRVPSYALPKLETASKTLFDVGASNTLSTPLLTTMSGRGSGVTLADNAVFDAPTLVSMSSSTIALGNNALFDAPLLTSIGASGGGVTLGTAALLDVPELLSIDGANLSLGAGSTLNAPKLQTLSNTTYTREPNTTFMHGPVSDITGSELHVRNGATLLFPNVASYTNTLNDYRAHLTLLSADGVGSLLNLSGVQSFSSVHPTATKAAATAGVTA
;
A
#
# COMPACT_ATOMS: atom_id res chain seq x y z
N MET A 1 -13.38 -6.52 -29.65
CA MET A 1 -13.80 -7.52 -28.65
C MET A 1 -15.21 -7.91 -28.98
N GLU A 2 -15.50 -9.21 -29.05
CA GLU A 2 -16.90 -9.66 -29.12
C GLU A 2 -17.53 -9.44 -27.74
N THR A 3 -18.69 -8.79 -27.71
CA THR A 3 -19.42 -8.45 -26.48
C THR A 3 -20.49 -9.50 -26.20
N GLY A 4 -20.74 -9.83 -24.93
CA GLY A 4 -21.91 -10.63 -24.52
C GLY A 4 -21.64 -12.07 -24.07
N GLY A 5 -20.37 -12.49 -23.94
CA GLY A 5 -20.03 -13.80 -23.35
C GLY A 5 -20.11 -13.79 -21.83
N GLU A 6 -20.42 -14.95 -21.23
CA GLU A 6 -20.44 -15.17 -19.78
C GLU A 6 -19.37 -16.21 -19.39
N LEU A 7 -18.48 -15.86 -18.47
CA LEU A 7 -17.55 -16.79 -17.84
C LEU A 7 -18.11 -17.16 -16.46
N ARG A 8 -18.23 -18.44 -16.14
CA ARG A 8 -18.74 -18.89 -14.83
C ARG A 8 -17.75 -19.84 -14.20
N LEU A 9 -17.25 -19.48 -13.02
CA LEU A 9 -16.27 -20.26 -12.26
C LEU A 9 -16.76 -20.52 -10.81
N PRO A 10 -17.99 -21.03 -10.60
CA PRO A 10 -18.60 -21.11 -9.27
C PRO A 10 -17.90 -22.10 -8.32
N ASN A 11 -17.06 -22.98 -8.87
CA ASN A 11 -16.30 -23.98 -8.13
C ASN A 11 -14.79 -23.71 -8.15
N LEU A 12 -14.35 -22.54 -8.61
CA LEU A 12 -12.93 -22.18 -8.54
C LEU A 12 -12.56 -21.93 -7.08
N VAL A 13 -11.65 -22.76 -6.55
CA VAL A 13 -11.16 -22.69 -5.17
C VAL A 13 -9.79 -22.04 -5.08
N GLN A 14 -8.96 -22.24 -6.09
CA GLN A 14 -7.60 -21.76 -6.09
C GLN A 14 -7.17 -21.34 -7.48
N THR A 15 -6.31 -20.33 -7.54
CA THR A 15 -5.51 -20.01 -8.72
C THR A 15 -4.03 -20.13 -8.37
N ASP A 16 -3.26 -20.67 -9.31
CA ASP A 16 -1.80 -20.70 -9.24
C ASP A 16 -1.20 -20.49 -10.63
N GLY A 17 0.02 -19.99 -10.67
CA GLY A 17 0.64 -19.53 -11.89
C GLY A 17 0.09 -18.18 -12.36
N ARG A 18 0.73 -17.62 -13.39
CA ARG A 18 0.36 -16.31 -13.94
C ARG A 18 -1.06 -16.35 -14.48
N THR A 19 -1.99 -15.81 -13.71
CA THR A 19 -3.42 -15.76 -14.03
C THR A 19 -3.89 -14.32 -14.02
N LEU A 20 -4.65 -13.91 -15.04
CA LEU A 20 -5.27 -12.59 -15.11
C LEU A 20 -6.78 -12.76 -15.20
N PHE A 21 -7.51 -12.10 -14.31
CA PHE A 21 -8.95 -11.93 -14.42
C PHE A 21 -9.24 -10.49 -14.82
N GLU A 22 -9.74 -10.30 -16.04
CA GLU A 22 -10.25 -9.01 -16.49
C GLU A 22 -11.76 -8.95 -16.24
N ILE A 23 -12.17 -8.21 -15.21
CA ILE A 23 -13.57 -8.04 -14.87
C ILE A 23 -14.11 -6.81 -15.60
N ARG A 24 -14.87 -7.08 -16.67
CA ARG A 24 -15.48 -6.06 -17.56
C ARG A 24 -17.01 -6.09 -17.54
N VAL A 25 -17.59 -6.63 -16.47
CA VAL A 25 -19.03 -6.68 -16.21
C VAL A 25 -19.34 -6.01 -14.87
N PRO A 26 -20.55 -5.43 -14.68
CA PRO A 26 -20.86 -4.64 -13.48
C PRO A 26 -20.66 -5.39 -12.16
N SER A 27 -20.90 -6.70 -12.14
CA SER A 27 -20.72 -7.55 -10.97
C SER A 27 -20.19 -8.91 -11.38
N TYR A 28 -19.12 -9.36 -10.73
CA TYR A 28 -18.57 -10.69 -10.87
C TYR A 28 -18.20 -11.26 -9.49
N ALA A 29 -18.39 -12.56 -9.30
CA ALA A 29 -18.10 -13.22 -8.04
C ALA A 29 -17.30 -14.50 -8.26
N LEU A 30 -16.33 -14.72 -7.38
CA LEU A 30 -15.63 -16.00 -7.24
C LEU A 30 -15.97 -16.57 -5.85
N PRO A 31 -17.17 -17.15 -5.69
CA PRO A 31 -17.76 -17.41 -4.37
C PRO A 31 -17.04 -18.48 -3.55
N LYS A 32 -16.18 -19.27 -4.20
CA LYS A 32 -15.41 -20.35 -3.56
C LYS A 32 -13.90 -20.14 -3.59
N LEU A 33 -13.42 -19.03 -4.15
CA LEU A 33 -11.98 -18.80 -4.26
C LEU A 33 -11.41 -18.55 -2.87
N GLU A 34 -10.50 -19.42 -2.44
CA GLU A 34 -9.85 -19.37 -1.12
C GLU A 34 -8.43 -18.81 -1.19
N THR A 35 -7.70 -19.12 -2.26
CA THR A 35 -6.31 -18.70 -2.44
C THR A 35 -6.03 -18.24 -3.87
N ALA A 36 -5.23 -17.18 -4.00
CA ALA A 36 -4.80 -16.66 -5.29
C ALA A 36 -3.27 -16.47 -5.32
N SER A 37 -2.58 -17.36 -6.03
CA SER A 37 -1.13 -17.28 -6.24
C SER A 37 -0.84 -16.73 -7.64
N LYS A 38 0.06 -15.74 -7.73
CA LYS A 38 0.50 -15.08 -8.97
C LYS A 38 -0.66 -14.62 -9.85
N THR A 39 -1.73 -14.16 -9.21
CA THR A 39 -2.99 -13.82 -9.86
C THR A 39 -3.25 -12.32 -9.77
N LEU A 40 -3.48 -11.71 -10.92
CA LEU A 40 -3.88 -10.31 -11.02
C LEU A 40 -5.39 -10.24 -11.25
N PHE A 41 -6.08 -9.52 -10.37
CA PHE A 41 -7.45 -9.09 -10.61
C PHE A 41 -7.43 -7.67 -11.18
N ASP A 42 -7.83 -7.52 -12.44
CA ASP A 42 -8.01 -6.24 -13.10
C ASP A 42 -9.52 -5.96 -13.22
N VAL A 43 -10.03 -5.05 -12.40
CA VAL A 43 -11.45 -4.70 -12.31
C VAL A 43 -11.70 -3.38 -13.03
N GLY A 44 -12.54 -3.43 -14.07
CA GLY A 44 -12.90 -2.27 -14.89
C GLY A 44 -13.72 -1.23 -14.13
N ALA A 45 -13.86 -0.03 -14.71
CA ALA A 45 -14.47 1.10 -14.02
C ALA A 45 -15.93 0.80 -13.64
N SER A 46 -16.33 1.21 -12.43
CA SER A 46 -17.67 0.96 -11.86
C SER A 46 -18.09 -0.52 -11.79
N ASN A 47 -17.15 -1.46 -11.89
CA ASN A 47 -17.41 -2.88 -11.71
C ASN A 47 -17.08 -3.32 -10.29
N THR A 48 -17.74 -4.38 -9.83
CA THR A 48 -17.47 -5.02 -8.55
C THR A 48 -16.96 -6.44 -8.76
N LEU A 49 -15.87 -6.78 -8.07
CA LEU A 49 -15.42 -8.16 -7.89
C LEU A 49 -15.58 -8.55 -6.42
N SER A 50 -16.40 -9.57 -6.15
CA SER A 50 -16.57 -10.14 -4.81
C SER A 50 -15.86 -11.49 -4.69
N THR A 51 -15.06 -11.61 -3.63
CA THR A 51 -14.26 -12.80 -3.29
C THR A 51 -14.48 -13.18 -1.82
N PRO A 52 -15.69 -13.67 -1.47
CA PRO A 52 -16.13 -13.76 -0.07
C PRO A 52 -15.39 -14.80 0.77
N LEU A 53 -14.60 -15.69 0.15
CA LEU A 53 -13.80 -16.72 0.83
C LEU A 53 -12.30 -16.57 0.59
N LEU A 54 -11.85 -15.55 -0.15
CA LEU A 54 -10.43 -15.38 -0.46
C LEU A 54 -9.70 -14.98 0.82
N THR A 55 -8.71 -15.78 1.22
CA THR A 55 -7.96 -15.56 2.47
C THR A 55 -6.55 -15.08 2.21
N THR A 56 -5.96 -15.46 1.07
CA THR A 56 -4.56 -15.16 0.75
C THR A 56 -4.37 -14.80 -0.71
N MET A 57 -3.59 -13.73 -0.94
CA MET A 57 -3.00 -13.43 -2.22
C MET A 57 -1.48 -13.47 -2.11
N SER A 58 -0.80 -14.16 -3.02
CA SER A 58 0.65 -14.35 -2.90
C SER A 58 1.38 -14.43 -4.23
N GLY A 59 2.68 -14.18 -4.19
CA GLY A 59 3.60 -14.43 -5.30
C GLY A 59 3.75 -13.25 -6.25
N ARG A 60 4.93 -13.15 -6.87
CA ARG A 60 5.28 -12.04 -7.77
C ARG A 60 4.28 -11.92 -8.93
N GLY A 61 3.76 -10.71 -9.12
CA GLY A 61 2.73 -10.42 -10.13
C GLY A 61 1.30 -10.69 -9.66
N SER A 62 1.12 -11.10 -8.40
CA SER A 62 -0.19 -11.09 -7.77
C SER A 62 -0.62 -9.67 -7.44
N GLY A 63 -1.93 -9.43 -7.35
CA GLY A 63 -2.44 -8.14 -6.93
C GLY A 63 -3.82 -7.81 -7.43
N VAL A 64 -4.23 -6.59 -7.14
CA VAL A 64 -5.51 -6.02 -7.53
C VAL A 64 -5.27 -4.66 -8.17
N THR A 65 -5.80 -4.49 -9.37
CA THR A 65 -5.90 -3.21 -10.07
C THR A 65 -7.38 -2.87 -10.23
N LEU A 66 -7.80 -1.77 -9.62
CA LEU A 66 -9.15 -1.24 -9.73
C LEU A 66 -9.11 0.01 -10.61
N ALA A 67 -9.95 0.08 -11.63
CA ALA A 67 -10.21 1.31 -12.34
C ALA A 67 -11.16 2.23 -11.54
N ASP A 68 -11.48 3.40 -12.09
CA ASP A 68 -12.28 4.41 -11.41
C ASP A 68 -13.66 3.88 -10.95
N ASN A 69 -14.01 4.16 -9.70
CA ASN A 69 -15.24 3.72 -9.02
C ASN A 69 -15.40 2.20 -8.93
N ALA A 70 -14.37 1.40 -9.22
CA ALA A 70 -14.45 -0.04 -9.11
C ALA A 70 -14.32 -0.49 -7.64
N VAL A 71 -14.85 -1.67 -7.35
CA VAL A 71 -14.90 -2.24 -6.00
C VAL A 71 -14.27 -3.62 -5.99
N PHE A 72 -13.38 -3.86 -5.03
CA PHE A 72 -12.93 -5.18 -4.65
C PHE A 72 -13.40 -5.49 -3.23
N ASP A 73 -14.31 -6.45 -3.14
CA ASP A 73 -14.92 -6.91 -1.89
C ASP A 73 -14.30 -8.25 -1.48
N ALA A 74 -13.46 -8.22 -0.45
CA ALA A 74 -12.68 -9.37 0.02
C ALA A 74 -12.75 -9.48 1.55
N PRO A 75 -13.94 -9.77 2.12
CA PRO A 75 -14.21 -9.68 3.55
C PRO A 75 -13.37 -10.63 4.41
N THR A 76 -12.85 -11.71 3.80
CA THR A 76 -12.05 -12.74 4.46
C THR A 76 -10.56 -12.66 4.16
N LEU A 77 -10.10 -11.67 3.39
CA LEU A 77 -8.70 -11.58 2.98
C LEU A 77 -7.83 -11.21 4.18
N VAL A 78 -6.86 -12.06 4.50
CA VAL A 78 -6.01 -11.93 5.69
C VAL A 78 -4.60 -11.48 5.35
N SER A 79 -4.06 -11.93 4.21
CA SER A 79 -2.70 -11.55 3.79
C SER A 79 -2.55 -11.35 2.29
N MET A 80 -1.74 -10.36 1.94
CA MET A 80 -1.24 -10.13 0.59
C MET A 80 0.28 -10.12 0.62
N SER A 81 0.94 -10.98 -0.16
CA SER A 81 2.40 -11.09 -0.19
C SER A 81 2.95 -11.05 -1.61
N SER A 82 4.07 -10.35 -1.81
CA SER A 82 4.61 -10.02 -3.13
C SER A 82 3.56 -9.47 -4.11
N SER A 83 2.59 -8.70 -3.60
CA SER A 83 1.40 -8.28 -4.33
C SER A 83 1.35 -6.78 -4.56
N THR A 84 0.65 -6.35 -5.61
CA THR A 84 0.36 -4.93 -5.89
C THR A 84 -1.09 -4.60 -5.54
N ILE A 85 -1.32 -3.40 -5.00
CA ILE A 85 -2.65 -2.79 -4.87
C ILE A 85 -2.62 -1.47 -5.63
N ALA A 86 -3.41 -1.35 -6.68
CA ALA A 86 -3.53 -0.14 -7.48
C ALA A 86 -5.00 0.25 -7.61
N LEU A 87 -5.41 1.35 -6.99
CA LEU A 87 -6.79 1.83 -6.98
C LEU A 87 -6.92 3.06 -7.88
N GLY A 88 -7.90 3.05 -8.77
CA GLY A 88 -8.31 4.21 -9.56
C GLY A 88 -9.04 5.25 -8.71
N ASN A 89 -9.54 6.31 -9.35
CA ASN A 89 -10.24 7.37 -8.62
C ASN A 89 -11.56 6.85 -8.03
N ASN A 90 -11.86 7.21 -6.77
CA ASN A 90 -13.04 6.76 -6.03
C ASN A 90 -13.19 5.22 -5.94
N ALA A 91 -12.14 4.46 -6.25
CA ALA A 91 -12.18 3.02 -6.13
C ALA A 91 -12.14 2.59 -4.65
N LEU A 92 -12.77 1.46 -4.35
CA LEU A 92 -12.84 0.88 -3.02
C LEU A 92 -12.20 -0.49 -3.00
N PHE A 93 -11.22 -0.67 -2.13
CA PHE A 93 -10.71 -1.97 -1.73
C PHE A 93 -11.13 -2.22 -0.28
N ASP A 94 -12.06 -3.15 -0.08
CA ASP A 94 -12.62 -3.51 1.22
C ASP A 94 -12.08 -4.89 1.65
N ALA A 95 -11.18 -4.88 2.65
CA ALA A 95 -10.63 -6.09 3.25
C ALA A 95 -10.45 -5.90 4.76
N PRO A 96 -11.55 -6.00 5.53
CA PRO A 96 -11.59 -5.68 6.95
C PRO A 96 -10.71 -6.58 7.81
N LEU A 97 -10.36 -7.78 7.33
CA LEU A 97 -9.51 -8.73 8.05
C LEU A 97 -8.05 -8.74 7.59
N LEU A 98 -7.66 -7.84 6.68
CA LEU A 98 -6.31 -7.83 6.13
C LEU A 98 -5.31 -7.38 7.20
N THR A 99 -4.36 -8.26 7.54
CA THR A 99 -3.37 -8.01 8.60
C THR A 99 -1.99 -7.64 8.07
N SER A 100 -1.66 -8.06 6.83
CA SER A 100 -0.33 -7.86 6.26
C SER A 100 -0.36 -7.58 4.76
N ILE A 101 0.42 -6.58 4.35
CA ILE A 101 0.75 -6.29 2.95
C ILE A 101 2.27 -6.39 2.80
N GLY A 102 2.75 -7.43 2.13
CA GLY A 102 4.10 -7.51 1.60
C GLY A 102 4.07 -7.18 0.11
N ALA A 103 4.66 -6.07 -0.29
CA ALA A 103 4.64 -5.60 -1.68
C ALA A 103 6.02 -5.70 -2.34
N SER A 104 6.83 -6.71 -2.00
CA SER A 104 8.21 -6.87 -2.49
C SER A 104 8.32 -6.92 -4.04
N GLY A 105 8.38 -5.76 -4.69
CA GLY A 105 8.34 -5.58 -6.15
C GLY A 105 6.99 -5.08 -6.73
N GLY A 106 6.02 -4.76 -5.87
CA GLY A 106 4.75 -4.10 -6.16
C GLY A 106 4.65 -2.75 -5.43
N GLY A 107 3.45 -2.18 -5.40
CA GLY A 107 3.17 -0.91 -4.73
C GLY A 107 1.76 -0.85 -4.17
N VAL A 108 1.50 0.15 -3.32
CA VAL A 108 0.18 0.52 -2.85
C VAL A 108 -0.10 1.92 -3.38
N THR A 109 -0.86 1.99 -4.47
CA THR A 109 -1.18 3.24 -5.16
C THR A 109 -2.68 3.50 -5.06
N LEU A 110 -3.04 4.68 -4.56
CA LEU A 110 -4.42 5.13 -4.43
C LEU A 110 -4.64 6.34 -5.34
N GLY A 111 -5.63 6.24 -6.23
CA GLY A 111 -6.10 7.36 -7.05
C GLY A 111 -6.82 8.42 -6.22
N THR A 112 -7.33 9.45 -6.89
CA THR A 112 -8.05 10.55 -6.23
C THR A 112 -9.27 10.01 -5.49
N ALA A 113 -9.44 10.38 -4.23
CA ALA A 113 -10.57 9.95 -3.39
C ALA A 113 -10.76 8.42 -3.29
N ALA A 114 -9.74 7.62 -3.63
CA ALA A 114 -9.78 6.17 -3.45
C ALA A 114 -9.73 5.82 -1.96
N LEU A 115 -10.34 4.68 -1.60
CA LEU A 115 -10.34 4.16 -0.24
C LEU A 115 -9.74 2.75 -0.22
N LEU A 116 -8.64 2.60 0.53
CA LEU A 116 -8.14 1.30 0.98
C LEU A 116 -8.57 1.11 2.44
N ASP A 117 -9.61 0.29 2.65
CA ASP A 117 -10.20 0.04 3.95
C ASP A 117 -9.69 -1.28 4.56
N VAL A 118 -8.76 -1.15 5.50
CA VAL A 118 -7.98 -2.27 6.07
C VAL A 118 -7.80 -2.07 7.59
N PRO A 119 -8.90 -2.01 8.37
CA PRO A 119 -8.90 -1.67 9.80
C PRO A 119 -8.01 -2.54 10.68
N GLU A 120 -7.77 -3.79 10.28
CA GLU A 120 -6.95 -4.77 11.00
C GLU A 120 -5.49 -4.83 10.54
N LEU A 121 -5.06 -3.94 9.64
CA LEU A 121 -3.72 -3.97 9.07
C LEU A 121 -2.66 -3.69 10.14
N LEU A 122 -1.72 -4.61 10.31
CA LEU A 122 -0.64 -4.54 11.29
C LEU A 122 0.69 -4.13 10.64
N SER A 123 0.94 -4.58 9.41
CA SER A 123 2.23 -4.37 8.74
C SER A 123 2.11 -4.09 7.25
N ILE A 124 2.88 -3.11 6.78
CA ILE A 124 3.23 -2.94 5.37
C ILE A 124 4.74 -3.10 5.22
N ASP A 125 5.17 -3.98 4.32
CA ASP A 125 6.57 -4.26 4.05
C ASP A 125 6.88 -4.18 2.55
N GLY A 126 8.00 -3.54 2.21
CA GLY A 126 8.56 -3.57 0.85
C GLY A 126 7.75 -2.79 -0.18
N ALA A 127 6.94 -1.82 0.24
CA ALA A 127 5.98 -1.13 -0.62
C ALA A 127 6.45 0.27 -1.03
N ASN A 128 6.07 0.70 -2.24
CA ASN A 128 5.98 2.12 -2.55
C ASN A 128 4.54 2.58 -2.28
N LEU A 129 4.33 3.47 -1.30
CA LEU A 129 3.02 4.05 -1.01
C LEU A 129 2.86 5.37 -1.75
N SER A 130 1.84 5.44 -2.60
CA SER A 130 1.46 6.64 -3.34
C SER A 130 -0.01 6.94 -3.11
N LEU A 131 -0.31 8.06 -2.46
CA LEU A 131 -1.67 8.46 -2.11
C LEU A 131 -2.07 9.69 -2.92
N GLY A 132 -3.07 9.53 -3.80
CA GLY A 132 -3.66 10.62 -4.57
C GLY A 132 -4.50 11.57 -3.71
N ALA A 133 -4.80 12.75 -4.23
CA ALA A 133 -5.57 13.76 -3.50
C ALA A 133 -6.92 13.21 -3.00
N GLY A 134 -7.29 13.51 -1.75
CA GLY A 134 -8.50 13.04 -1.10
C GLY A 134 -8.54 11.54 -0.78
N SER A 135 -7.52 10.77 -1.17
CA SER A 135 -7.49 9.34 -0.88
C SER A 135 -7.34 9.05 0.61
N THR A 136 -7.84 7.89 1.00
CA THR A 136 -7.79 7.40 2.38
C THR A 136 -7.16 6.01 2.44
N LEU A 137 -6.09 5.89 3.22
CA LEU A 137 -5.60 4.62 3.76
C LEU A 137 -6.08 4.49 5.20
N ASN A 138 -7.07 3.61 5.42
CA ASN A 138 -7.62 3.33 6.74
C ASN A 138 -6.94 2.11 7.37
N ALA A 139 -5.89 2.34 8.17
CA ALA A 139 -5.08 1.30 8.82
C ALA A 139 -4.80 1.64 10.31
N PRO A 140 -5.82 1.86 11.15
CA PRO A 140 -5.71 2.34 12.53
C PRO A 140 -4.94 1.40 13.48
N LYS A 141 -4.65 0.16 13.07
CA LYS A 141 -3.85 -0.81 13.84
C LYS A 141 -2.41 -0.98 13.33
N LEU A 142 -2.00 -0.19 12.33
CA LEU A 142 -0.69 -0.30 11.70
C LEU A 142 0.43 -0.02 12.71
N GLN A 143 1.36 -0.96 12.82
CA GLN A 143 2.51 -0.91 13.74
C GLN A 143 3.84 -0.91 12.99
N THR A 144 3.89 -1.52 11.81
CA THR A 144 5.12 -1.68 11.01
C THR A 144 4.94 -1.09 9.61
N LEU A 145 5.90 -0.26 9.21
CA LEU A 145 6.04 0.29 7.87
C LEU A 145 7.50 0.13 7.44
N SER A 146 7.92 -1.08 7.09
CA SER A 146 9.31 -1.44 6.81
C SER A 146 9.62 -1.50 5.31
N ASN A 147 10.88 -1.28 4.94
CA ASN A 147 11.39 -1.32 3.58
C ASN A 147 10.50 -0.55 2.59
N THR A 148 9.94 0.56 3.05
CA THR A 148 8.83 1.25 2.41
C THR A 148 9.24 2.65 2.01
N THR A 149 8.91 3.06 0.79
CA THR A 149 9.01 4.46 0.37
C THR A 149 7.63 5.12 0.50
N TYR A 150 7.54 6.21 1.25
CA TYR A 150 6.31 6.99 1.39
C TYR A 150 6.61 8.50 1.36
N THR A 151 5.92 9.20 0.45
CA THR A 151 5.87 10.66 0.48
C THR A 151 4.51 11.11 0.99
N ARG A 152 4.52 11.77 2.14
CA ARG A 152 3.36 12.44 2.71
C ARG A 152 3.20 13.82 2.10
N GLU A 153 2.11 13.98 1.36
CA GLU A 153 1.62 15.24 0.82
C GLU A 153 0.35 15.69 1.59
N PRO A 154 0.01 16.99 1.56
CA PRO A 154 -1.26 17.47 2.10
C PRO A 154 -2.44 16.86 1.32
N ASN A 155 -3.65 16.97 1.89
CA ASN A 155 -4.89 16.47 1.29
C ASN A 155 -4.94 14.95 1.07
N THR A 156 -4.18 14.17 1.84
CA THR A 156 -4.30 12.71 1.92
C THR A 156 -4.61 12.30 3.36
N THR A 157 -5.47 11.30 3.53
CA THR A 157 -5.80 10.74 4.84
C THR A 157 -5.06 9.43 5.02
N PHE A 158 -4.08 9.43 5.90
CA PHE A 158 -3.42 8.20 6.35
C PHE A 158 -3.77 8.00 7.83
N MET A 159 -4.80 7.19 8.09
CA MET A 159 -5.15 6.76 9.44
C MET A 159 -4.27 5.56 9.77
N HIS A 160 -3.33 5.75 10.69
CA HIS A 160 -2.41 4.70 11.10
C HIS A 160 -2.45 4.50 12.61
N GLY A 161 -2.04 3.30 13.04
CA GLY A 161 -1.85 2.97 14.45
C GLY A 161 -0.55 3.53 15.04
N PRO A 162 -0.13 2.98 16.20
CA PRO A 162 1.09 3.38 16.89
C PRO A 162 2.34 2.82 16.18
N VAL A 163 2.63 3.30 14.98
CA VAL A 163 3.80 2.85 14.20
C VAL A 163 5.08 2.98 15.01
N SER A 164 5.77 1.85 15.21
CA SER A 164 6.98 1.73 16.01
C SER A 164 8.18 1.18 15.24
N ASP A 165 7.95 0.59 14.07
CA ASP A 165 9.00 0.06 13.20
C ASP A 165 8.90 0.67 11.79
N ILE A 166 9.99 1.33 11.38
CA ILE A 166 10.17 1.94 10.06
C ILE A 166 11.51 1.51 9.43
N THR A 167 12.02 0.34 9.80
CA THR A 167 13.31 -0.18 9.35
C THR A 167 13.40 -0.21 7.83
N GLY A 168 14.48 0.33 7.27
CA GLY A 168 14.72 0.33 5.82
C GLY A 168 13.82 1.27 5.01
N SER A 169 12.99 2.09 5.68
CA SER A 169 12.02 2.94 5.00
C SER A 169 12.58 4.31 4.65
N GLU A 170 12.07 4.84 3.54
CA GLU A 170 12.28 6.19 3.04
C GLU A 170 11.00 7.00 3.28
N LEU A 171 11.07 8.03 4.13
CA LEU A 171 9.93 8.84 4.54
C LEU A 171 10.17 10.30 4.20
N HIS A 172 9.32 10.84 3.34
CA HIS A 172 9.38 12.24 2.92
C HIS A 172 8.08 12.94 3.31
N VAL A 173 8.18 14.09 3.95
CA VAL A 173 7.03 14.96 4.27
C VAL A 173 7.23 16.27 3.53
N ARG A 174 6.22 16.69 2.75
CA ARG A 174 6.32 17.87 1.87
C ARG A 174 5.14 18.81 2.02
N ASN A 175 5.32 20.05 1.55
CA ASN A 175 4.24 21.01 1.30
C ASN A 175 3.31 21.27 2.50
N GLY A 176 3.86 21.33 3.72
CA GLY A 176 3.10 21.61 4.93
C GLY A 176 2.42 20.40 5.56
N ALA A 177 2.67 19.19 5.05
CA ALA A 177 2.08 17.97 5.58
C ALA A 177 2.71 17.55 6.92
N THR A 178 2.06 16.63 7.62
CA THR A 178 2.57 16.09 8.89
C THR A 178 2.49 14.57 8.90
N LEU A 179 3.56 13.94 9.42
CA LEU A 179 3.65 12.51 9.69
C LEU A 179 4.17 12.31 11.11
N LEU A 180 3.41 11.56 11.94
CA LEU A 180 3.67 11.43 13.36
C LEU A 180 3.97 9.98 13.74
N PHE A 181 5.24 9.67 13.97
CA PHE A 181 5.68 8.36 14.43
C PHE A 181 6.48 8.47 15.75
N PRO A 182 5.85 8.96 16.84
CA PRO A 182 6.54 9.18 18.11
C PRO A 182 6.99 7.88 18.80
N ASN A 183 6.43 6.73 18.41
CA ASN A 183 6.73 5.43 19.04
C ASN A 183 7.93 4.71 18.39
N VAL A 184 8.52 5.27 17.33
CA VAL A 184 9.73 4.71 16.72
C VAL A 184 10.91 4.98 17.64
N ALA A 185 11.49 3.92 18.22
CA ALA A 185 12.63 4.04 19.14
C ALA A 185 13.99 3.99 18.43
N SER A 186 14.06 3.38 17.25
CA SER A 186 15.29 3.22 16.49
C SER A 186 15.01 3.25 15.00
N TYR A 187 15.94 3.80 14.23
CA TYR A 187 15.94 3.71 12.78
C TYR A 187 17.20 2.98 12.29
N THR A 188 17.00 2.03 11.39
CA THR A 188 18.08 1.31 10.73
C THR A 188 17.88 1.37 9.22
N ASN A 189 18.85 1.93 8.52
CA ASN A 189 18.93 1.83 7.07
C ASN A 189 19.43 0.44 6.66
N THR A 190 18.67 -0.24 5.81
CA THR A 190 18.99 -1.57 5.24
C THR A 190 19.38 -1.50 3.76
N LEU A 191 19.35 -0.31 3.13
CA LEU A 191 19.61 -0.14 1.70
C LEU A 191 21.10 -0.16 1.40
N ASN A 192 21.50 -1.06 0.50
CA ASN A 192 22.86 -1.17 -0.02
C ASN A 192 23.03 -0.31 -1.28
N ASP A 193 23.09 1.01 -1.13
CA ASP A 193 23.41 1.90 -2.26
C ASP A 193 24.79 2.55 -2.11
N TYR A 194 25.74 2.01 -2.85
CA TYR A 194 27.13 2.47 -2.90
C TYR A 194 27.31 3.77 -3.72
N ARG A 195 26.25 4.30 -4.35
CA ARG A 195 26.34 5.39 -5.34
C ARG A 195 25.91 6.77 -4.84
N ALA A 196 25.26 6.92 -3.68
CA ALA A 196 24.66 8.22 -3.33
C ALA A 196 24.46 8.52 -1.84
N HIS A 197 24.43 9.82 -1.55
CA HIS A 197 23.86 10.44 -0.35
C HIS A 197 22.31 10.37 -0.42
N LEU A 198 21.73 9.19 -0.22
CA LEU A 198 20.27 9.00 -0.19
C LEU A 198 19.69 9.78 1.00
N THR A 199 18.78 10.71 0.70
CA THR A 199 17.97 11.35 1.74
C THR A 199 16.86 10.36 2.07
N LEU A 200 16.99 9.65 3.20
CA LEU A 200 16.01 8.63 3.58
C LEU A 200 14.85 9.24 4.34
N LEU A 201 15.13 10.25 5.16
CA LEU A 201 14.13 10.94 5.95
C LEU A 201 14.18 12.42 5.60
N SER A 202 13.04 13.02 5.27
CA SER A 202 12.99 14.46 5.04
C SER A 202 11.69 15.12 5.45
N ALA A 203 11.80 16.36 5.93
CA ALA A 203 10.69 17.31 5.98
C ALA A 203 11.08 18.55 5.15
N ASP A 204 10.36 18.79 4.06
CA ASP A 204 10.68 19.83 3.08
C ASP A 204 9.48 20.76 2.86
N GLY A 205 9.71 22.07 2.85
CA GLY A 205 8.67 23.09 2.73
C GLY A 205 8.14 23.61 4.06
N VAL A 206 7.57 24.81 4.02
CA VAL A 206 7.04 25.49 5.21
C VAL A 206 5.90 24.68 5.83
N GLY A 207 5.96 24.46 7.14
CA GLY A 207 4.95 23.72 7.90
C GLY A 207 5.08 22.19 7.85
N SER A 208 6.00 21.65 7.05
CA SER A 208 6.21 20.20 6.97
C SER A 208 6.81 19.64 8.26
N LEU A 209 6.23 18.56 8.79
CA LEU A 209 6.69 17.91 10.02
C LEU A 209 6.77 16.39 9.86
N LEU A 210 7.99 15.85 9.92
CA LEU A 210 8.24 14.43 10.20
C LEU A 210 8.61 14.30 11.68
N ASN A 211 7.66 13.86 12.52
CA ASN A 211 7.91 13.68 13.94
C ASN A 211 8.36 12.25 14.25
N LEU A 212 9.63 12.12 14.62
CA LEU A 212 10.29 10.88 15.06
C LEU A 212 10.88 11.06 16.47
N SER A 213 10.18 11.79 17.36
CA SER A 213 10.68 12.18 18.68
C SER A 213 11.09 11.02 19.61
N GLY A 214 10.64 9.80 19.33
CA GLY A 214 11.03 8.61 20.09
C GLY A 214 12.39 8.03 19.71
N VAL A 215 12.99 8.46 18.59
CA VAL A 215 14.21 7.84 18.04
C VAL A 215 15.40 8.14 18.95
N GLN A 216 16.01 7.07 19.47
CA GLN A 216 17.21 7.09 20.32
C GLN A 216 18.45 6.63 19.57
N SER A 217 18.29 5.81 18.53
CA SER A 217 19.39 5.31 17.71
C SER A 217 19.09 5.42 16.22
N PHE A 218 20.13 5.78 15.47
CA PHE A 218 20.09 5.94 14.03
C PHE A 218 21.31 5.24 13.44
N SER A 219 21.08 4.18 12.68
CA SER A 219 22.15 3.32 12.20
C SER A 219 21.97 2.92 10.73
N SER A 220 23.05 2.37 10.17
CA SER A 220 23.06 1.78 8.82
C SER A 220 23.80 0.47 8.87
N VAL A 221 23.25 -0.56 8.22
CA VAL A 221 23.94 -1.85 8.06
C VAL A 221 25.05 -1.79 6.99
N HIS A 222 25.12 -0.70 6.23
CA HIS A 222 26.11 -0.45 5.19
C HIS A 222 26.96 0.81 5.50
N PRO A 223 28.23 0.87 5.08
CA PRO A 223 29.14 1.99 5.37
C PRO A 223 28.80 3.29 4.63
N THR A 224 27.67 3.35 3.93
CA THR A 224 27.24 4.51 3.16
C THR A 224 26.63 5.57 4.07
N ALA A 225 26.85 6.85 3.72
CA ALA A 225 26.33 7.96 4.49
C ALA A 225 24.79 7.95 4.47
N THR A 226 24.18 7.83 5.65
CA THR A 226 22.72 7.87 5.82
C THR A 226 22.32 9.31 6.10
N LYS A 227 21.42 9.89 5.28
CA LYS A 227 21.06 11.32 5.38
C LYS A 227 19.61 11.50 5.83
N ALA A 228 19.44 12.30 6.88
CA ALA A 228 18.19 12.96 7.23
C ALA A 228 18.31 14.45 6.88
N ALA A 229 17.26 15.06 6.33
CA ALA A 229 17.27 16.46 5.89
C ALA A 229 16.03 17.23 6.33
N ALA A 230 16.20 18.49 6.68
CA ALA A 230 15.11 19.44 6.85
C ALA A 230 15.44 20.68 6.01
N THR A 231 14.52 21.08 5.13
CA THR A 231 14.71 22.23 4.25
C THR A 231 13.50 23.15 4.36
N ALA A 232 13.73 24.42 4.66
CA ALA A 232 12.68 25.42 4.61
C ALA A 232 12.38 25.79 3.16
N GLY A 233 11.10 25.88 2.79
CA GLY A 233 10.71 26.44 1.49
C GLY A 233 11.17 27.89 1.39
N VAL A 234 11.86 28.25 0.31
CA VAL A 234 12.20 29.66 0.02
C VAL A 234 10.88 30.38 -0.24
N THR A 235 10.47 31.28 0.64
CA THR A 235 9.40 32.23 0.37
C THR A 235 9.85 33.15 -0.77
N ALA A 236 9.20 33.03 -1.93
CA ALA A 236 9.31 34.01 -3.01
C ALA A 236 8.48 35.26 -2.68
#